data_AF-A0AAD6JQC3-F1
#
_entry.id   AF-A0AAD6JQC3-F1
#
_cell.length_a   1.000
_cell.length_b   1.000
_cell.length_c   1.000
_cell.angle_alpha   90.00
_cell.angle_beta   90.00
_cell.angle_gamma   90.00
#
_symmetry.space_group_name_H-M   'P 1'
#
loop_
_entity.id
_entity.type
_entity.pdbx_description
1 polymer ?
#
loop_
_entity_poly.entity_id
_entity_poly.type
_entity_poly.pdbx_seq_one_letter_code
_entity_poly.pdbx_strand_id
1 'polypeptide(L)'
;MDLLYERISSLLETNEVAENLGALRAIDELIDVALGENASKVSKFAVYMRSVFELKRDPDVLTLASRVLGHLARAGGAMTADEVKFQVKMALGWLCNDKAEFRLFAAVLILKEIAENAPTVFNVHVTEFVDAIWVALRHPTLAIREKAVEALRACLRVIEKRETRWRVQWYYRMFEATQDGLGKNASVHSIHGSLLAVGELLRLL
;
A
#
# COMPACT_ATOMS: atom_id res chain seq x y z
N MET A 1 25.10 5.89 -17.41
CA MET A 1 24.05 5.50 -16.43
C MET A 1 23.27 6.72 -15.95
N ASP A 2 23.91 7.84 -15.63
CA ASP A 2 23.20 9.03 -15.12
C ASP A 2 22.20 9.65 -16.10
N LEU A 3 22.52 9.69 -17.40
CA LEU A 3 21.58 10.15 -18.44
C LEU A 3 20.27 9.34 -18.48
N LEU A 4 20.33 8.03 -18.20
CA LEU A 4 19.14 7.18 -18.15
C LEU A 4 18.28 7.53 -16.94
N TYR A 5 18.90 7.69 -15.77
CA TYR A 5 18.20 8.08 -14.54
C TYR A 5 17.62 9.49 -14.63
N GLU A 6 18.34 10.44 -15.23
CA GLU A 6 17.82 11.79 -15.53
C GLU A 6 16.63 11.74 -16.47
N ARG A 7 16.70 10.92 -17.53
CA ARG A 7 15.57 10.77 -18.45
C ARG A 7 14.35 10.17 -17.75
N ILE A 8 14.54 9.13 -16.94
CA ILE A 8 13.46 8.53 -16.13
C ILE A 8 12.85 9.58 -15.19
N SER A 9 13.68 10.35 -14.47
CA SER A 9 13.20 11.42 -13.58
C SER A 9 12.38 12.45 -14.36
N SER A 10 12.86 12.90 -15.52
CA SER A 10 12.15 13.88 -16.35
C SER A 10 10.78 13.38 -16.82
N LEU A 11 10.68 12.09 -17.18
CA LEU A 11 9.42 11.46 -17.59
C LEU A 11 8.47 11.27 -16.40
N LEU A 12 8.99 11.04 -15.20
CA LEU A 12 8.18 10.99 -13.98
C LEU A 12 7.71 12.38 -13.52
N GLU A 13 8.35 13.47 -13.94
CA GLU A 13 7.94 14.82 -13.59
C GLU A 13 6.80 15.33 -14.49
N THR A 14 6.66 14.79 -15.70
CA THR A 14 5.63 15.23 -16.65
C THR A 14 4.22 14.89 -16.20
N ASN A 15 3.24 15.69 -16.64
CA ASN A 15 1.82 15.42 -16.36
C ASN A 15 1.22 14.37 -17.33
N GLU A 16 2.01 13.82 -18.25
CA GLU A 16 1.54 12.84 -19.21
C GLU A 16 1.50 11.44 -18.59
N VAL A 17 0.30 10.85 -18.51
CA VAL A 17 0.10 9.52 -17.93
C VAL A 17 0.92 8.45 -18.68
N ALA A 18 0.99 8.53 -20.01
CA ALA A 18 1.72 7.56 -20.82
C ALA A 18 3.23 7.56 -20.53
N GLU A 19 3.84 8.75 -20.37
CA GLU A 19 5.25 8.88 -20.03
C GLU A 19 5.54 8.37 -18.62
N ASN A 20 4.69 8.71 -17.65
CA ASN A 20 4.79 8.21 -16.29
C ASN A 20 4.71 6.67 -16.24
N LEU A 21 3.75 6.07 -16.94
CA LEU A 21 3.61 4.61 -17.02
C LEU A 21 4.82 3.96 -17.70
N GLY A 22 5.35 4.59 -18.77
CA GLY A 22 6.57 4.13 -19.44
C GLY A 22 7.78 4.14 -18.51
N ALA A 23 7.97 5.24 -17.77
CA ALA A 23 9.05 5.39 -16.81
C ALA A 23 8.95 4.38 -15.65
N LEU A 24 7.75 4.15 -15.12
CA LEU A 24 7.53 3.16 -14.06
C LEU A 24 7.83 1.73 -14.52
N ARG A 25 7.43 1.34 -15.74
CA ARG A 25 7.79 0.02 -16.31
C ARG A 25 9.30 -0.11 -16.51
N ALA A 26 9.95 0.96 -16.97
CA ALA A 26 11.41 0.96 -17.10
C ALA A 26 12.09 0.77 -15.74
N ILE A 27 11.60 1.43 -14.68
CA ILE A 27 12.11 1.21 -13.32
C ILE A 27 11.90 -0.24 -12.90
N ASP A 28 10.71 -0.81 -13.12
CA ASP A 28 10.38 -2.19 -12.74
C ASP A 28 11.37 -3.20 -13.31
N GLU A 29 11.64 -3.11 -14.61
CA GLU A 29 12.61 -3.97 -15.29
C GLU A 29 14.03 -3.73 -14.77
N LEU A 30 14.41 -2.46 -14.55
CA LEU A 30 15.74 -2.10 -14.09
C LEU A 30 16.03 -2.53 -12.64
N ILE A 31 15.03 -2.89 -11.83
CA ILE A 31 15.23 -3.45 -10.50
C ILE A 31 16.05 -4.74 -10.59
N ASP A 32 15.67 -5.65 -11.49
CA ASP A 32 16.28 -6.98 -11.63
C ASP A 32 17.60 -6.97 -12.39
N VAL A 33 17.86 -5.95 -13.22
CA VAL A 33 19.12 -5.91 -13.97
C VAL A 33 20.29 -5.54 -13.06
N ALA A 34 21.33 -6.37 -13.06
CA ALA A 34 22.61 -6.09 -12.39
C ALA A 34 23.41 -5.00 -13.13
N LEU A 35 22.93 -3.76 -13.10
CA LEU A 35 23.57 -2.59 -13.69
C LEU A 35 24.16 -1.70 -12.59
N GLY A 36 25.49 -1.68 -12.48
CA GLY A 36 26.24 -0.80 -11.58
C GLY A 36 26.12 -1.17 -10.10
N GLU A 37 26.35 -0.19 -9.21
CA GLU A 37 26.20 -0.39 -7.77
C GLU A 37 24.72 -0.50 -7.37
N ASN A 38 24.29 -1.71 -7.03
CA ASN A 38 22.92 -2.01 -6.62
C ASN A 38 22.41 -1.10 -5.49
N ALA A 39 23.30 -0.66 -4.59
CA ALA A 39 22.97 0.25 -3.49
C ALA A 39 22.47 1.61 -3.96
N SER A 40 23.22 2.26 -4.84
CA SER A 40 22.91 3.59 -5.36
C SER A 40 21.63 3.55 -6.21
N LYS A 41 21.46 2.50 -7.02
CA LYS A 41 20.28 2.27 -7.85
C LYS A 41 19.00 2.16 -7.01
N VAL A 42 19.01 1.27 -6.01
CA VAL A 42 17.86 1.01 -5.14
C VAL A 42 17.45 2.28 -4.38
N SER A 43 18.43 3.04 -3.85
CA SER A 43 18.16 4.31 -3.18
C SER A 43 17.56 5.37 -4.11
N LYS A 44 18.01 5.46 -5.36
CA LYS A 44 17.41 6.39 -6.35
C LYS A 44 15.97 6.01 -6.68
N PHE A 45 15.70 4.72 -6.91
CA PHE A 45 14.35 4.24 -7.19
C PHE A 45 13.38 4.44 -6.02
N ALA A 46 13.86 4.24 -4.79
CA ALA A 46 13.12 4.57 -3.57
C ALA A 46 12.65 6.04 -3.56
N VAL A 47 13.56 6.98 -3.87
CA VAL A 47 13.25 8.41 -3.95
C VAL A 47 12.24 8.70 -5.08
N TYR A 48 12.40 8.09 -6.25
CA TYR A 48 11.45 8.26 -7.35
C TYR A 48 10.05 7.77 -6.99
N MET A 49 9.93 6.59 -6.35
CA MET A 49 8.63 6.08 -5.90
C MET A 49 7.97 7.05 -4.92
N ARG A 50 8.74 7.61 -3.98
CA ARG A 50 8.23 8.62 -3.05
C ARG A 50 7.66 9.83 -3.77
N SER A 51 8.41 10.41 -4.71
CA SER A 51 7.95 11.56 -5.50
C SER A 51 6.70 11.24 -6.32
N VAL A 52 6.60 10.03 -6.89
CA VAL A 52 5.42 9.60 -7.65
C VAL A 52 4.17 9.58 -6.78
N PHE A 53 4.22 8.99 -5.57
CA PHE A 53 3.06 8.95 -4.69
C PHE A 53 2.65 10.32 -4.13
N GLU A 54 3.59 11.25 -3.97
CA GLU A 54 3.30 12.59 -3.49
C GLU A 54 2.71 13.51 -4.58
N LEU A 55 3.17 13.35 -5.82
CA LEU A 55 2.85 14.28 -6.92
C LEU A 55 1.74 13.78 -7.84
N LYS A 56 1.66 12.47 -8.08
CA LYS A 56 0.72 11.90 -9.06
C LYS A 56 -0.62 11.60 -8.42
N ARG A 57 -1.67 11.77 -9.22
CA ARG A 57 -3.07 11.59 -8.80
C ARG A 57 -3.80 10.56 -9.66
N ASP A 58 -3.21 10.19 -10.80
CA ASP A 58 -3.81 9.26 -11.74
C ASP A 58 -3.84 7.84 -11.15
N PRO A 59 -5.01 7.17 -11.09
CA PRO A 59 -5.14 5.84 -10.49
C PRO A 59 -4.29 4.76 -11.16
N ASP A 60 -4.10 4.82 -12.47
CA ASP A 60 -3.32 3.82 -13.21
C ASP A 60 -1.83 3.97 -12.90
N VAL A 61 -1.35 5.22 -12.84
CA VAL A 61 0.02 5.54 -12.41
C VAL A 61 0.25 5.07 -10.97
N LEU A 62 -0.66 5.36 -10.05
CA LEU A 62 -0.54 4.97 -8.64
C LEU A 62 -0.57 3.44 -8.47
N THR A 63 -1.40 2.75 -9.25
CA THR A 63 -1.50 1.28 -9.24
C THR A 63 -0.23 0.62 -9.76
N LEU A 64 0.36 1.17 -10.83
CA LEU A 64 1.64 0.65 -11.33
C LEU A 64 2.77 0.97 -10.35
N ALA A 65 2.82 2.19 -9.82
CA ALA A 65 3.83 2.61 -8.86
C ALA A 65 3.83 1.73 -7.60
N SER A 66 2.66 1.32 -7.10
CA SER A 66 2.60 0.43 -5.94
C SER A 66 3.19 -0.95 -6.22
N ARG A 67 2.95 -1.50 -7.41
CA ARG A 67 3.56 -2.78 -7.83
C ARG A 67 5.08 -2.68 -7.93
N VAL A 68 5.58 -1.59 -8.51
CA VAL A 68 7.02 -1.31 -8.60
C VAL A 68 7.62 -1.16 -7.19
N LEU A 69 6.94 -0.47 -6.27
CA LEU A 69 7.36 -0.36 -4.88
C LEU A 69 7.42 -1.73 -4.19
N GLY A 70 6.41 -2.58 -4.40
CA GLY A 70 6.37 -3.94 -3.88
C GLY A 70 7.53 -4.78 -4.40
N HIS A 71 7.81 -4.69 -5.70
CA HIS A 71 8.95 -5.35 -6.31
C HIS A 71 10.29 -4.85 -5.73
N LEU A 72 10.44 -3.52 -5.63
CA LEU A 72 11.61 -2.88 -5.03
C LEU A 72 11.84 -3.34 -3.59
N ALA A 73 10.78 -3.43 -2.79
CA ALA A 73 10.86 -3.90 -1.40
C ALA A 73 11.31 -5.37 -1.29
N ARG A 74 10.88 -6.21 -2.24
CA ARG A 74 11.26 -7.62 -2.30
C ARG A 74 12.71 -7.81 -2.75
N ALA A 75 13.11 -7.11 -3.80
CA ALA A 75 14.45 -7.25 -4.42
C ALA A 75 15.54 -6.51 -3.63
N GLY A 76 15.22 -5.34 -3.07
CA GLY A 76 16.17 -4.50 -2.33
C GLY A 76 16.48 -4.98 -0.91
N GLY A 77 15.60 -5.82 -0.33
CA GLY A 77 15.81 -6.44 0.98
C GLY A 77 16.12 -5.43 2.09
N ALA A 78 17.24 -5.63 2.79
CA ALA A 78 17.65 -4.77 3.91
C ALA A 78 17.93 -3.31 3.48
N MET A 79 18.33 -3.08 2.22
CA MET A 79 18.71 -1.76 1.72
C MET A 79 17.51 -0.83 1.55
N THR A 80 16.32 -1.41 1.35
CA THR A 80 15.06 -0.69 1.21
C THR A 80 14.29 -0.56 2.52
N ALA A 81 14.78 -1.14 3.62
CA ALA A 81 14.00 -1.25 4.85
C ALA A 81 13.55 0.11 5.41
N ASP A 82 14.44 1.11 5.40
CA ASP A 82 14.13 2.46 5.89
C ASP A 82 13.13 3.19 4.97
N GLU A 83 13.27 3.05 3.65
CA GLU A 83 12.30 3.61 2.71
C GLU A 83 10.94 2.95 2.87
N VAL A 84 10.88 1.62 2.91
CA VAL A 84 9.64 0.87 3.07
C VAL A 84 8.94 1.29 4.37
N LYS A 85 9.70 1.44 5.46
CA LYS A 85 9.17 1.94 6.73
C LYS A 85 8.65 3.38 6.60
N PHE A 86 9.34 4.25 5.87
CA PHE A 86 8.86 5.60 5.59
C PHE A 86 7.54 5.57 4.82
N GLN A 87 7.44 4.79 3.74
CA GLN A 87 6.25 4.64 2.90
C GLN A 87 5.04 4.13 3.71
N VAL A 88 5.25 3.14 4.61
CA VAL A 88 4.19 2.64 5.49
C VAL A 88 3.69 3.73 6.43
N LYS A 89 4.58 4.47 7.09
CA LYS A 89 4.19 5.56 8.00
C LYS A 89 3.45 6.67 7.26
N MET A 90 3.91 7.02 6.06
CA MET A 90 3.27 8.02 5.22
C MET A 90 1.86 7.57 4.81
N ALA A 91 1.70 6.33 4.34
CA ALA A 91 0.42 5.77 3.95
C ALA A 91 -0.58 5.68 5.13
N LEU A 92 -0.13 5.24 6.31
CA LEU A 92 -0.95 5.25 7.53
C LEU A 92 -1.33 6.68 7.94
N GLY A 93 -0.40 7.63 7.82
CA GLY A 93 -0.66 9.05 8.04
C GLY A 93 -1.75 9.60 7.12
N TRP A 94 -1.76 9.20 5.84
CA TRP A 94 -2.81 9.56 4.89
C TRP A 94 -4.16 8.95 5.22
N LEU A 95 -4.22 7.69 5.65
CA LEU A 95 -5.48 7.06 6.07
C LEU A 95 -6.10 7.77 7.29
N CYS A 96 -5.27 8.23 8.23
CA CYS A 96 -5.76 8.84 9.47
C CYS A 96 -6.10 10.32 9.35
N ASN A 97 -5.31 11.09 8.59
CA ASN A 97 -5.34 12.56 8.65
C ASN A 97 -5.76 13.23 7.34
N ASP A 98 -5.82 12.49 6.23
CA ASP A 98 -6.11 13.06 4.92
C ASP A 98 -7.51 12.70 4.43
N LYS A 99 -8.11 13.63 3.69
CA LYS A 99 -9.42 13.46 3.04
C LYS A 99 -9.31 13.39 1.52
N ALA A 100 -8.11 13.60 0.98
CA ALA A 100 -7.88 13.54 -0.45
C ALA A 100 -8.01 12.10 -0.95
N GLU A 101 -8.96 11.89 -1.86
CA GLU A 101 -9.32 10.58 -2.37
C GLU A 101 -8.12 9.83 -2.99
N PHE A 102 -7.29 10.52 -3.76
CA PHE A 102 -6.09 9.94 -4.38
C PHE A 102 -5.05 9.47 -3.35
N ARG A 103 -4.94 10.14 -2.20
CA ARG A 103 -4.03 9.74 -1.11
C ARG A 103 -4.54 8.52 -0.37
N LEU A 104 -5.85 8.45 -0.13
CA LEU A 104 -6.48 7.23 0.44
C LEU A 104 -6.30 6.05 -0.51
N PHE A 105 -6.51 6.25 -1.82
CA PHE A 105 -6.28 5.24 -2.85
C PHE A 105 -4.81 4.78 -2.91
N ALA A 106 -3.86 5.72 -2.93
CA ALA A 106 -2.43 5.41 -2.90
C ALA A 106 -2.04 4.69 -1.61
N ALA A 107 -2.55 5.11 -0.45
CA ALA A 107 -2.23 4.53 0.84
C ALA A 107 -2.61 3.04 0.90
N VAL A 108 -3.83 2.68 0.48
CA VAL A 108 -4.25 1.27 0.49
C VAL A 108 -3.42 0.41 -0.47
N LEU A 109 -3.01 0.96 -1.61
CA LEU A 109 -2.14 0.26 -2.56
C LEU A 109 -0.73 0.04 -1.99
N ILE A 110 -0.12 1.07 -1.38
CA ILE A 110 1.19 0.96 -0.72
C ILE A 110 1.14 -0.08 0.39
N LEU A 111 0.15 -0.01 1.28
CA LEU A 111 0.05 -0.91 2.43
C LEU A 111 -0.17 -2.36 1.98
N LYS A 112 -0.98 -2.58 0.95
CA LYS A 112 -1.17 -3.90 0.33
C LYS A 112 0.15 -4.46 -0.19
N GLU A 113 0.87 -3.70 -1.00
CA GLU A 113 2.12 -4.18 -1.63
C GLU A 113 3.23 -4.41 -0.61
N ILE A 114 3.35 -3.55 0.42
CA ILE A 114 4.33 -3.76 1.48
C ILE A 114 3.98 -4.96 2.36
N ALA A 115 2.71 -5.18 2.68
CA ALA A 115 2.29 -6.35 3.46
C ALA A 115 2.61 -7.68 2.72
N GLU A 116 2.48 -7.71 1.39
CA GLU A 116 2.80 -8.90 0.57
C GLU A 116 4.30 -9.10 0.37
N ASN A 117 5.06 -8.02 0.16
CA ASN A 117 6.45 -8.09 -0.28
C ASN A 117 7.49 -7.92 0.85
N ALA A 118 7.14 -7.22 1.93
CA ALA A 118 8.00 -6.96 3.08
C ALA A 118 7.27 -7.19 4.42
N PRO A 119 6.75 -8.41 4.68
CA PRO A 119 5.90 -8.71 5.83
C PRO A 119 6.61 -8.53 7.19
N THR A 120 7.94 -8.64 7.23
CA THR A 120 8.74 -8.39 8.45
C THR A 120 8.73 -6.91 8.84
N VAL A 121 8.87 -6.01 7.87
CA VAL A 121 8.81 -4.55 8.09
C VAL A 121 7.38 -4.11 8.40
N PHE A 122 6.39 -4.68 7.71
CA PHE A 122 4.98 -4.35 7.94
C PHE A 122 4.47 -4.78 9.33
N ASN A 123 4.99 -5.90 9.88
CA ASN A 123 4.46 -6.53 11.09
C ASN A 123 4.37 -5.59 12.30
N VAL A 124 5.30 -4.65 12.44
CA VAL A 124 5.31 -3.70 13.58
C VAL A 124 4.19 -2.66 13.49
N HIS A 125 3.58 -2.51 12.31
CA HIS A 125 2.53 -1.53 12.01
C HIS A 125 1.12 -2.15 11.95
N VAL A 126 0.97 -3.46 12.17
CA VAL A 126 -0.32 -4.16 12.03
C VAL A 126 -1.41 -3.55 12.90
N THR A 127 -1.10 -3.21 14.15
CA THR A 127 -2.08 -2.60 15.06
C THR A 127 -2.58 -1.25 14.53
N GLU A 128 -1.67 -0.40 14.08
CA GLU A 128 -2.01 0.92 13.50
C GLU A 128 -2.82 0.77 12.20
N PHE A 129 -2.45 -0.20 11.36
CA PHE A 129 -3.17 -0.53 10.14
C PHE A 129 -4.61 -0.99 10.40
N VAL A 130 -4.80 -1.92 11.34
CA VAL A 130 -6.12 -2.46 11.72
C VAL A 130 -7.06 -1.35 12.20
N ASP A 131 -6.52 -0.34 12.88
CA ASP A 131 -7.30 0.80 13.36
C ASP A 131 -7.62 1.79 12.21
N ALA A 132 -6.66 2.03 11.30
CA ALA A 132 -6.78 3.02 10.23
C ALA A 132 -7.58 2.56 9.00
N ILE A 133 -7.54 1.27 8.65
CA ILE A 133 -8.07 0.74 7.37
C ILE A 133 -9.58 0.96 7.20
N TRP A 134 -10.32 1.11 8.30
CA TRP A 134 -11.76 1.35 8.30
C TRP A 134 -12.17 2.64 7.59
N VAL A 135 -11.29 3.65 7.57
CA VAL A 135 -11.53 4.90 6.83
C VAL A 135 -11.70 4.61 5.34
N ALA A 136 -10.84 3.75 4.78
CA ALA A 136 -10.89 3.36 3.38
C ALA A 136 -11.99 2.33 3.09
N LEU A 137 -12.21 1.36 3.99
CA LEU A 137 -13.26 0.34 3.84
C LEU A 137 -14.68 0.93 3.82
N ARG A 138 -14.90 2.03 4.57
CA ARG A 138 -16.20 2.72 4.66
C ARG A 138 -16.29 3.94 3.75
N HIS A 139 -15.30 4.16 2.88
CA HIS A 139 -15.25 5.31 1.98
C HIS A 139 -16.42 5.29 0.96
N PRO A 140 -16.98 6.44 0.54
CA PRO A 140 -18.07 6.48 -0.45
C PRO A 140 -17.72 5.87 -1.82
N THR A 141 -16.48 6.09 -2.29
CA THR A 141 -15.98 5.53 -3.56
C THR A 141 -15.76 4.02 -3.48
N LEU A 142 -16.37 3.28 -4.41
CA LEU A 142 -16.25 1.82 -4.49
C LEU A 142 -14.81 1.34 -4.72
N ALA A 143 -14.08 1.95 -5.66
CA ALA A 143 -12.72 1.56 -6.01
C ALA A 143 -11.76 1.58 -4.79
N ILE A 144 -11.91 2.58 -3.90
CA ILE A 144 -11.13 2.64 -2.65
C ILE A 144 -11.49 1.48 -1.72
N ARG A 145 -12.79 1.17 -1.57
CA ARG A 145 -13.22 0.05 -0.74
C ARG A 145 -12.66 -1.28 -1.25
N GLU A 146 -12.69 -1.50 -2.56
CA GLU A 146 -12.14 -2.72 -3.17
C GLU A 146 -10.63 -2.86 -2.91
N LYS A 147 -9.86 -1.78 -3.09
CA LYS A 147 -8.43 -1.78 -2.79
C LYS A 147 -8.12 -1.88 -1.30
N ALA A 148 -8.95 -1.31 -0.44
CA ALA A 148 -8.85 -1.47 1.01
C ALA A 148 -9.05 -2.93 1.45
N VAL A 149 -9.96 -3.66 0.79
CA VAL A 149 -10.17 -5.10 1.04
C VAL A 149 -8.96 -5.93 0.60
N GLU A 150 -8.36 -5.61 -0.56
CA GLU A 150 -7.11 -6.24 -0.99
C GLU A 150 -5.98 -6.01 0.03
N ALA A 151 -5.85 -4.78 0.55
CA ALA A 151 -4.89 -4.46 1.61
C ALA A 151 -5.17 -5.21 2.91
N LEU A 152 -6.44 -5.29 3.32
CA LEU A 152 -6.85 -6.04 4.51
C LEU A 152 -6.50 -7.52 4.36
N ARG A 153 -6.78 -8.14 3.21
CA ARG A 153 -6.42 -9.53 2.93
C ARG A 153 -4.92 -9.75 3.06
N ALA A 154 -4.11 -8.85 2.50
CA ALA A 154 -2.66 -8.93 2.62
C ALA A 154 -2.21 -8.86 4.09
N CYS A 155 -2.76 -7.92 4.87
CA CYS A 155 -2.48 -7.82 6.30
C CYS A 155 -2.87 -9.09 7.07
N LEU A 156 -4.05 -9.65 6.82
CA LEU A 156 -4.49 -10.85 7.52
C LEU A 156 -3.61 -12.08 7.23
N ARG A 157 -3.06 -12.21 6.01
CA ARG A 157 -2.04 -13.23 5.69
C ARG A 157 -0.73 -13.04 6.48
N VAL A 158 -0.38 -11.80 6.82
CA VAL A 158 0.76 -11.52 7.71
C VAL A 158 0.44 -11.99 9.14
N ILE A 159 -0.78 -11.74 9.61
CA ILE A 159 -1.26 -12.12 10.94
C ILE A 159 -1.35 -13.65 11.10
N GLU A 160 -1.83 -14.37 10.09
CA GLU A 160 -2.03 -15.82 10.13
C GLU A 160 -0.76 -16.59 10.52
N LYS A 161 0.40 -16.14 10.05
CA LYS A 161 1.70 -16.77 10.28
C LYS A 161 2.28 -16.48 11.68
N ARG A 162 1.55 -15.80 12.56
CA ARG A 162 2.02 -15.35 13.89
C ARG A 162 1.44 -16.15 15.04
N GLU A 163 2.04 -15.97 16.21
CA GLU A 163 1.62 -16.60 17.47
C GLU A 163 0.13 -16.41 17.75
N THR A 164 -0.51 -17.47 18.26
CA THR A 164 -1.95 -17.57 18.47
C THR A 164 -2.51 -16.43 19.33
N ARG A 165 -1.75 -15.93 20.30
CA ARG A 165 -2.22 -14.88 21.23
C ARG A 165 -2.51 -13.54 20.53
N TRP A 166 -1.58 -13.04 19.73
CA TRP A 166 -1.73 -11.76 19.01
C TRP A 166 -2.77 -11.86 17.90
N ARG A 167 -2.82 -13.03 17.25
CA ARG A 167 -3.83 -13.37 16.25
C ARG A 167 -5.23 -13.14 16.81
N VAL A 168 -5.56 -13.79 17.92
CA VAL A 168 -6.89 -13.70 18.55
C VAL A 168 -7.26 -12.23 18.84
N GLN A 169 -6.34 -11.43 19.39
CA GLN A 169 -6.60 -10.02 19.68
C GLN A 169 -6.95 -9.20 18.43
N TRP A 170 -6.19 -9.36 17.35
CA TRP A 170 -6.47 -8.62 16.10
C TRP A 170 -7.76 -9.08 15.43
N TYR A 171 -8.06 -10.39 15.43
CA TYR A 171 -9.33 -10.89 14.90
C TYR A 171 -10.54 -10.36 15.67
N TYR A 172 -10.49 -10.37 17.01
CA TYR A 172 -11.57 -9.81 17.82
C TYR A 172 -11.75 -8.32 17.57
N ARG A 173 -10.67 -7.54 17.55
CA ARG A 173 -10.74 -6.10 17.26
C ARG A 173 -11.36 -5.83 15.88
N MET A 174 -10.95 -6.58 14.86
CA MET A 174 -11.53 -6.46 13.52
C MET A 174 -13.02 -6.82 13.52
N PHE A 175 -13.40 -7.91 14.21
CA PHE A 175 -14.78 -8.35 14.31
C PHE A 175 -15.67 -7.31 15.01
N GLU A 176 -15.24 -6.75 16.14
CA GLU A 176 -15.97 -5.67 16.84
C GLU A 176 -16.19 -4.46 15.93
N ALA A 177 -15.16 -4.06 15.17
CA ALA A 177 -15.27 -2.97 14.22
C ALA A 177 -16.21 -3.30 13.04
N THR A 178 -16.35 -4.58 12.62
CA THR A 178 -17.39 -4.94 11.65
C THR A 178 -18.79 -4.71 12.21
N GLN A 179 -19.03 -5.07 13.48
CA GLN A 179 -20.33 -4.95 14.14
C GLN A 179 -20.77 -3.50 14.29
N ASP A 180 -19.84 -2.61 14.65
CA ASP A 180 -20.08 -1.16 14.69
C ASP A 180 -20.61 -0.63 13.35
N GLY A 181 -19.98 -1.04 12.24
CA GLY A 181 -20.38 -0.60 10.90
C GLY A 181 -21.68 -1.22 10.37
N LEU A 182 -22.31 -2.14 11.11
CA LEU A 182 -23.59 -2.79 10.80
C LEU A 182 -24.76 -2.30 11.69
N GLY A 183 -24.54 -1.24 12.48
CA GLY A 183 -25.57 -0.66 13.34
C GLY A 183 -26.81 -0.14 12.57
N LYS A 184 -27.93 0.05 13.29
CA LYS A 184 -29.24 0.43 12.71
C LYS A 184 -29.23 1.73 11.87
N ASN A 185 -28.26 2.62 12.11
CA ASN A 185 -28.12 3.90 11.41
C ASN A 185 -26.86 3.96 10.52
N ALA A 186 -26.24 2.82 10.23
CA ALA A 186 -25.03 2.77 9.41
C ALA A 186 -25.34 3.17 7.96
N SER A 187 -24.43 3.93 7.34
CA SER A 187 -24.53 4.25 5.92
C SER A 187 -24.36 3.00 5.06
N VAL A 188 -24.89 3.02 3.83
CA VAL A 188 -24.71 1.91 2.86
C VAL A 188 -23.22 1.60 2.65
N HIS A 189 -22.36 2.63 2.64
CA HIS A 189 -20.91 2.47 2.50
C HIS A 189 -20.28 1.76 3.70
N SER A 190 -20.73 2.11 4.91
CA SER A 190 -20.28 1.45 6.15
C SER A 190 -20.70 -0.01 6.18
N ILE A 191 -21.96 -0.31 5.85
CA ILE A 191 -22.48 -1.67 5.79
C ILE A 191 -21.72 -2.50 4.76
N HIS A 192 -21.55 -1.97 3.54
CA HIS A 192 -20.82 -2.65 2.48
C HIS A 192 -19.35 -2.92 2.88
N GLY A 193 -18.67 -1.92 3.44
CA GLY A 193 -17.30 -2.06 3.94
C GLY A 193 -17.16 -3.12 5.04
N SER A 194 -18.07 -3.12 6.01
CA SER A 194 -18.12 -4.13 7.07
C SER A 194 -18.37 -5.53 6.52
N LEU A 195 -19.30 -5.71 5.57
CA LEU A 195 -19.58 -7.01 4.97
C LEU A 195 -18.38 -7.56 4.18
N LEU A 196 -17.67 -6.69 3.46
CA LEU A 196 -16.43 -7.07 2.78
C LEU A 196 -15.35 -7.53 3.77
N ALA A 197 -15.17 -6.79 4.87
CA ALA A 197 -14.22 -7.16 5.91
C ALA A 197 -14.58 -8.49 6.59
N VAL A 198 -15.87 -8.72 6.90
CA VAL A 198 -16.36 -10.03 7.38
C VAL A 198 -16.03 -11.13 6.38
N GLY A 199 -16.23 -10.90 5.09
CA GLY A 199 -15.89 -11.84 4.04
C GLY A 199 -14.41 -12.24 4.03
N GLU A 200 -13.49 -11.31 4.30
CA GLU A 200 -12.06 -11.63 4.42
C GLU A 200 -11.72 -12.36 5.74
N LEU A 201 -12.37 -12.00 6.86
CA LEU A 201 -12.17 -12.69 8.14
C LEU A 201 -12.62 -14.15 8.06
N LEU A 202 -13.75 -14.42 7.40
CA LEU A 202 -14.30 -15.77 7.24
C LEU A 202 -13.46 -16.66 6.33
N ARG A 203 -12.68 -16.10 5.40
CA ARG A 203 -11.82 -16.89 4.50
C ARG A 203 -10.59 -17.48 5.18
N LEU A 204 -10.26 -17.00 6.37
CA LEU A 204 -9.09 -17.41 7.14
C LEU A 204 -9.45 -18.26 8.37
N LEU A 205 -10.73 -18.53 8.55
CA LEU A 205 -11.27 -19.55 9.46
C LEU A 205 -11.38 -20.89 8.70
#